data_AF-A0A7J4Q814-F1
#
_entry.id   AF-A0A7J4Q814-F1
#
_cell.length_a   1.000
_cell.length_b   1.000
_cell.length_c   1.000
_cell.angle_alpha   90.00
_cell.angle_beta   90.00
_cell.angle_gamma   90.00
#
_symmetry.space_group_name_H-M   'P 1'
#
loop_
_entity.id
_entity.type
_entity.pdbx_description
1 polymer ?
#
loop_
_entity_poly.entity_id
_entity_poly.type
_entity_poly.pdbx_seq_one_letter_code
_entity_poly.pdbx_strand_id
1 'polypeptide(L)' 'LRKLSEEDEDINRHCDFVDRWLEWNSEQEIWARTMSSWKEIVGEEDPYLFHLSEESRDKLESAAKEMQDF' A
#
# COMPACT_ATOMS: atom_id res chain seq x y z
N LEU A 1 -4.61 -14.00 6.63
CA LEU A 1 -5.21 -14.13 7.98
C LEU A 1 -6.73 -14.18 7.93
N ARG A 2 -7.42 -13.14 7.44
CA ARG A 2 -8.90 -13.06 7.41
C ARG A 2 -9.60 -14.34 6.89
N LYS A 3 -9.15 -14.89 5.75
CA LYS A 3 -9.67 -16.14 5.15
C LYS A 3 -9.47 -17.42 5.98
N LEU A 4 -8.55 -17.41 6.96
CA LEU A 4 -8.24 -18.56 7.80
C LEU A 4 -8.93 -18.47 9.17
N SER A 5 -9.61 -17.36 9.46
CA SER A 5 -10.15 -17.04 10.79
C SER A 5 -11.38 -16.16 10.67
N GLU A 6 -12.33 -16.56 9.80
CA GLU A 6 -13.51 -15.75 9.45
C GLU A 6 -14.42 -15.45 10.64
N GLU A 7 -14.50 -16.36 11.61
CA GLU A 7 -15.33 -16.21 12.83
C GLU A 7 -14.60 -15.53 14.00
N ASP A 8 -13.30 -15.21 13.85
CA ASP A 8 -12.51 -14.59 14.92
C ASP A 8 -12.61 -13.06 14.82
N GLU A 9 -13.41 -12.46 15.70
CA GLU A 9 -13.65 -11.01 15.73
C GLU A 9 -12.38 -10.19 15.97
N ASP A 10 -11.45 -10.69 16.79
CA ASP A 10 -10.18 -9.99 17.09
C ASP A 10 -9.26 -9.99 15.87
N ILE A 11 -9.18 -11.12 15.16
CA ILE A 11 -8.41 -11.22 13.91
C ILE A 11 -9.01 -10.31 12.83
N ASN A 12 -10.34 -10.30 12.69
CA ASN A 12 -11.02 -9.45 11.72
C ASN A 12 -10.77 -7.97 12.02
N ARG A 13 -10.93 -7.55 13.28
CA ARG A 13 -10.64 -6.18 13.73
C ARG A 13 -9.20 -5.77 13.49
N HIS A 14 -8.24 -6.67 13.72
CA HIS A 14 -6.84 -6.39 13.43
C HIS A 14 -6.60 -6.20 11.93
N CYS A 15 -7.16 -7.06 11.09
CA CYS A 15 -7.08 -6.91 9.64
C CYS A 15 -7.71 -5.57 9.19
N ASP A 16 -8.85 -5.17 9.74
CA ASP A 16 -9.50 -3.88 9.43
C ASP A 16 -8.65 -2.67 9.84
N PHE A 17 -7.90 -2.80 10.92
CA PHE A 17 -6.93 -1.78 11.32
C PHE A 17 -5.77 -1.70 10.32
N VAL A 18 -5.19 -2.85 9.93
CA VAL A 18 -4.08 -2.89 8.97
C VAL A 18 -4.50 -2.33 7.62
N ASP A 19 -5.67 -2.69 7.10
CA ASP A 19 -6.17 -2.19 5.82
C ASP A 19 -6.32 -0.65 5.84
N ARG A 20 -6.97 -0.09 6.88
CA ARG A 20 -7.11 1.38 7.04
C ARG A 20 -5.77 2.09 7.23
N TRP A 21 -4.83 1.45 7.93
CA TRP A 21 -3.51 2.01 8.13
C TRP A 21 -2.71 2.04 6.83
N LEU A 22 -2.77 0.99 6.02
CA LEU A 22 -2.14 0.95 4.69
C LEU A 22 -2.74 2.00 3.76
N GLU A 23 -4.07 2.13 3.74
CA GLU A 23 -4.79 3.15 2.98
C GLU A 23 -4.28 4.55 3.31
N TRP A 24 -4.28 4.91 4.61
CA TRP A 24 -3.79 6.22 5.05
C TRP A 24 -2.31 6.46 4.70
N ASN A 25 -1.47 5.43 4.83
CA ASN A 25 -0.06 5.51 4.49
C ASN A 25 0.15 5.79 3.00
N SER A 26 -0.66 5.20 2.12
CA SER A 26 -0.57 5.43 0.67
C SER A 26 -0.77 6.90 0.27
N GLU A 27 -1.46 7.67 1.10
CA GLU A 27 -1.68 9.11 0.88
C GLU A 27 -0.50 9.98 1.38
N GLN A 28 0.46 9.40 2.11
CA GLN A 28 1.57 10.15 2.68
C GLN A 28 2.74 10.24 1.69
N GLU A 29 3.36 11.42 1.59
CA GLU A 29 4.49 11.68 0.70
C GLU A 29 5.66 10.71 0.90
N ILE A 30 5.91 10.29 2.15
CA ILE A 30 6.97 9.34 2.49
C ILE A 30 6.79 7.98 1.82
N TRP A 31 5.54 7.55 1.64
CA TRP A 31 5.22 6.29 0.97
C TRP A 31 5.40 6.40 -0.54
N ALA A 32 4.97 7.50 -1.15
CA ALA A 32 5.25 7.76 -2.56
C ALA A 32 6.77 7.83 -2.85
N ARG A 33 7.55 8.47 -1.98
CA ARG A 33 9.03 8.47 -2.06
C ARG A 33 9.61 7.06 -1.90
N THR A 34 9.08 6.28 -0.96
CA THR A 34 9.52 4.90 -0.74
C THR A 34 9.24 4.04 -1.96
N MET A 35 8.07 4.16 -2.58
CA MET A 35 7.70 3.42 -3.79
C MET A 35 8.54 3.84 -5.01
N SER A 36 8.80 5.14 -5.18
CA SER A 36 9.73 5.65 -6.19
C SER A 36 11.13 5.06 -6.00
N SER A 37 11.66 5.11 -4.77
CA SER A 37 12.96 4.50 -4.43
C SER A 37 12.95 2.97 -4.54
N TRP A 38 11.82 2.31 -4.27
CA TRP A 38 11.68 0.86 -4.36
C TRP A 38 11.91 0.38 -5.79
N LYS A 39 11.30 1.06 -6.77
CA LYS A 39 11.52 0.79 -8.19
C LYS A 39 12.99 0.95 -8.59
N GLU A 40 13.66 1.97 -8.07
CA GLU A 40 15.08 2.23 -8.37
C GLU A 40 16.05 1.27 -7.68
N ILE A 41 15.78 0.89 -6.43
CA ILE A 41 16.69 0.10 -5.58
C ILE A 41 16.46 -1.40 -5.76
N VAL A 42 15.20 -1.83 -5.82
CA VAL A 42 14.80 -3.24 -5.84
C VAL A 42 14.61 -3.73 -7.28
N GLY A 43 14.37 -2.83 -8.23
CA GLY A 43 14.18 -3.18 -9.65
C GLY A 43 12.86 -3.90 -9.95
N GLU A 44 11.95 -3.97 -8.98
CA GLU A 44 10.59 -4.48 -9.16
C GLU A 44 9.61 -3.31 -9.30
N GLU A 45 8.77 -3.37 -10.34
CA GLU A 45 7.79 -2.32 -10.62
C GLU A 45 6.57 -2.36 -9.70
N ASP A 46 6.27 -3.50 -9.06
CA ASP A 46 5.09 -3.67 -8.21
C ASP A 46 5.35 -4.68 -7.08
N PRO A 47 5.43 -4.26 -5.80
CA PRO A 47 5.52 -5.17 -4.66
C PRO A 47 4.19 -5.87 -4.32
N TYR A 48 3.19 -5.77 -5.19
CA TYR A 48 1.88 -6.39 -5.08
C TYR A 48 1.13 -6.01 -3.80
N LEU A 49 0.77 -4.72 -3.72
CA LEU A 49 0.03 -4.13 -2.59
C LEU A 49 -1.46 -4.49 -2.61
N PHE A 50 -1.80 -5.79 -2.58
CA PHE A 50 -3.17 -6.29 -2.75
C PHE A 50 -4.18 -5.83 -1.69
N HIS A 51 -3.69 -5.29 -0.57
CA HIS A 51 -4.50 -4.75 0.51
C HIS A 51 -5.04 -3.34 0.23
N LEU A 52 -4.41 -2.60 -0.68
CA LEU A 52 -4.88 -1.29 -1.08
C LEU A 52 -6.02 -1.42 -2.08
N SER A 53 -6.95 -0.46 -2.03
CA SER A 53 -7.96 -0.35 -3.08
C SER A 53 -7.29 -0.10 -4.43
N GLU A 54 -8.00 -0.40 -5.53
CA GLU A 54 -7.49 -0.09 -6.88
C GLU A 54 -7.23 1.41 -7.05
N GLU A 55 -8.14 2.26 -6.57
CA GLU A 55 -7.99 3.72 -6.59
C GLU A 55 -6.74 4.19 -5.83
N SER A 56 -6.44 3.59 -4.68
CA SER A 56 -5.31 3.98 -3.82
C SER A 56 -3.98 3.53 -4.42
N ARG A 57 -3.97 2.39 -5.13
CA ARG A 57 -2.82 1.94 -5.91
C ARG A 57 -2.53 2.88 -7.07
N ASP A 58 -3.55 3.27 -7.83
CA ASP A 58 -3.40 4.18 -8.97
C ASP A 58 -2.89 5.57 -8.52
N LYS A 59 -3.41 6.09 -7.41
CA LYS A 59 -2.95 7.35 -6.80
C LYS A 59 -1.48 7.26 -6.35
N LEU A 60 -1.12 6.18 -5.66
CA LEU A 60 0.24 5.98 -5.17
C LEU A 60 1.24 5.82 -6.32
N GLU A 61 0.88 5.09 -7.38
CA GLU A 61 1.71 4.94 -8.58
C GLU A 61 1.89 6.29 -9.30
N SER A 62 0.82 7.06 -9.45
CA SER A 62 0.88 8.38 -10.07
C SER A 62 1.78 9.34 -9.27
N ALA A 63 1.60 9.39 -7.95
CA ALA A 63 2.43 10.22 -7.06
C ALA A 63 3.91 9.80 -7.09
N ALA A 64 4.19 8.50 -7.13
CA ALA A 64 5.56 8.00 -7.23
C ALA A 64 6.24 8.38 -8.56
N LYS A 65 5.51 8.35 -9.69
CA LYS A 65 6.00 8.79 -11.01
C LYS A 65 6.30 10.29 -11.04
N GLU A 66 5.40 11.12 -10.52
CA GLU A 66 5.60 12.58 -10.44
C GLU A 66 6.84 12.96 -9.62
N MET A 67 7.17 12.17 -8.59
CA MET A 67 8.38 12.38 -7.78
C MET A 67 9.67 11.98 -8.48
N GLN A 68 9.61 11.14 -9.52
CA GLN A 68 10.79 10.68 -10.27
C GLN A 68 11.24 11.71 -11.32
N ASP A 69 10.37 12.67 -11.68
CA ASP A 69 10.64 13.72 -12.67
C ASP A 69 11.37 14.96 -12.09
N PHE A 70 11.90 14.88 -10.85
CA PHE A 70 12.63 15.96 -10.15
C PHE A 70 14.11 15.64 -9.87
#